data_AF-A0A9C9Z641-F1
#
_entry.id   AF-A0A9C9Z641-F1
#
_cell.length_a   1.000
_cell.length_b   1.000
_cell.length_c   1.000
_cell.angle_alpha   90.00
_cell.angle_beta   90.00
_cell.angle_gamma   90.00
#
_symmetry.space_group_name_H-M   'P 1'
#
loop_
_entity.id
_entity.type
_entity.pdbx_description
1 polymer ?
#
loop_
_entity_poly.entity_id
_entity_poly.type
_entity_poly.pdbx_seq_one_letter_code
_entity_poly.pdbx_strand_id
1 'polypeptide(L)'
;TLPSGASVENTRRDLIAKIGENISVRRFERVETDGVVGAYLHGSRIGVLVELKGGDAALAKDIAMHVAATKPECVSEADVPAELIEKEKEIFSAQAAESGKPPEIIEKMVTGRIAKFLKEITLVGQPFVKDPDQTVAKLLESKGAEVVRFSRLEVGEGIEKKEEDFVAEVMAQAKGA
;
A
#
# COMPACT_ATOMS: atom_id res chain seq x y z
N THR A 1 -2.72 3.88 28.58
CA THR A 1 -1.45 4.17 29.27
C THR A 1 -0.44 3.11 28.86
N LEU A 2 0.85 3.42 28.86
CA LEU A 2 1.90 2.41 28.63
C LEU A 2 1.97 1.44 29.83
N PRO A 3 2.65 0.29 29.73
CA PRO A 3 2.84 -0.63 30.87
C PRO A 3 3.43 0.04 32.12
N SER A 4 4.17 1.14 31.94
CA SER A 4 4.70 1.99 33.03
C SER A 4 3.68 2.88 33.72
N GLY A 5 2.42 2.93 33.27
CA GLY A 5 1.38 3.82 33.77
C GLY A 5 1.41 5.24 33.16
N ALA A 6 2.49 5.62 32.48
CA ALA A 6 2.58 6.91 31.81
C ALA A 6 1.62 7.04 30.61
N SER A 7 1.22 8.28 30.30
CA SER A 7 0.50 8.57 29.06
C SER A 7 1.46 8.51 27.86
N VAL A 8 0.90 8.22 26.68
CA VAL A 8 1.67 8.24 25.43
C VAL A 8 2.23 9.64 25.17
N GLU A 9 1.46 10.68 25.46
CA GLU A 9 1.90 12.07 25.25
C GLU A 9 3.06 12.47 26.16
N ASN A 10 3.01 12.12 27.45
CA ASN A 10 4.11 12.44 28.36
C ASN A 10 5.39 11.72 27.92
N THR A 11 5.28 10.44 27.59
CA THR A 11 6.42 9.65 27.10
C THR A 11 6.99 10.22 25.81
N ARG A 12 6.14 10.67 24.88
CA ARG A 12 6.56 11.31 23.63
C ARG A 12 7.35 12.59 23.90
N ARG A 13 6.85 13.46 24.79
CA ARG A 13 7.54 14.72 25.16
C ARG A 13 8.89 14.46 25.80
N ASP A 14 8.98 13.48 26.69
CA ASP A 14 10.24 13.11 27.35
C ASP A 14 11.27 12.59 26.33
N LEU A 15 10.83 11.80 25.35
CA LEU A 15 11.70 11.33 24.26
C LEU A 15 12.18 12.47 23.37
N ILE A 16 11.31 13.43 23.02
CA ILE A 16 11.72 14.63 22.25
C ILE A 16 12.77 15.43 23.02
N ALA A 17 12.53 15.66 24.31
CA ALA A 17 13.48 16.40 25.15
C ALA A 17 14.84 15.70 25.26
N LYS A 18 14.86 14.37 25.25
CA LYS A 18 16.09 13.57 25.35
C LYS A 18 16.83 13.41 24.02
N ILE A 19 16.10 13.22 22.92
CA ILE A 19 16.66 12.91 21.59
C ILE A 19 16.98 14.18 20.81
N GLY A 20 16.18 15.24 20.98
CA GLY A 20 16.33 16.48 20.21
C GLY A 20 15.70 16.45 18.82
N GLU A 21 14.96 15.39 18.48
CA GLU A 21 14.23 15.26 17.22
C GLU A 21 12.71 15.30 17.44
N ASN A 22 11.97 15.79 16.43
CA ASN A 22 10.51 15.78 16.49
C ASN A 22 9.96 14.36 16.35
N ILE A 23 9.17 13.91 17.34
CA ILE A 23 8.53 12.59 17.35
C ILE A 23 7.02 12.78 17.41
N SER A 24 6.30 12.12 16.50
CA SER A 24 4.84 12.15 16.47
C SER A 24 4.25 10.75 16.22
N VAL A 25 3.12 10.46 16.88
CA VAL A 25 2.27 9.32 16.53
C VAL A 25 1.33 9.80 15.43
N ARG A 26 1.69 9.53 14.17
CA ARG A 26 0.99 10.13 13.03
C ARG A 26 -0.32 9.43 12.68
N ARG A 27 -0.30 8.10 12.62
CA ARG A 27 -1.45 7.26 12.23
C ARG A 27 -1.28 5.87 12.80
N PHE A 28 -2.40 5.20 13.05
CA PHE A 28 -2.44 3.80 13.44
C PHE A 28 -3.67 3.16 12.82
N GLU A 29 -3.59 1.85 12.63
CA GLU A 29 -4.71 1.01 12.23
C GLU A 29 -4.92 -0.02 13.33
N ARG A 30 -6.19 -0.35 13.60
CA ARG A 30 -6.56 -1.41 14.53
C ARG A 30 -7.52 -2.37 13.86
N VAL A 31 -7.16 -3.64 13.88
CA VAL A 31 -7.98 -4.74 13.37
C VAL A 31 -8.51 -5.50 14.58
N GLU A 32 -9.82 -5.62 14.66
CA GLU A 32 -10.55 -6.47 15.62
C GLU A 32 -11.49 -7.36 14.82
N THR A 33 -11.37 -8.67 15.02
CA THR A 33 -12.03 -9.69 14.21
C THR A 33 -11.96 -11.06 14.88
N ASP A 34 -12.92 -11.92 14.54
CA ASP A 34 -12.90 -13.36 14.85
C ASP A 34 -12.17 -14.17 13.75
N GLY A 35 -11.75 -13.52 12.66
CA GLY A 35 -10.98 -14.11 11.57
C GLY A 35 -9.50 -14.32 11.91
N VAL A 36 -8.73 -14.73 10.90
CA VAL A 36 -7.30 -14.96 11.03
C VAL A 36 -6.54 -13.69 10.64
N VAL A 37 -5.72 -13.16 11.54
CA VAL A 37 -4.88 -11.99 11.26
C VAL A 37 -3.42 -12.40 11.03
N GLY A 38 -2.87 -11.99 9.89
CA GLY A 38 -1.45 -12.08 9.58
C GLY A 38 -0.80 -10.70 9.61
N ALA A 39 0.44 -10.65 10.07
CA ALA A 39 1.24 -9.43 10.09
C ALA A 39 2.58 -9.66 9.41
N TYR A 40 3.05 -8.65 8.67
CA TYR A 40 4.39 -8.65 8.08
C TYR A 40 5.06 -7.29 8.25
N LEU A 41 6.32 -7.32 8.69
CA LEU A 41 7.19 -6.16 8.81
C LEU A 41 8.35 -6.31 7.82
N HIS A 42 8.51 -5.34 6.93
CA HIS A 42 9.69 -5.24 6.08
C HIS A 42 10.67 -4.25 6.71
N GLY A 43 11.52 -4.78 7.61
CA GLY A 43 12.36 -3.96 8.48
C GLY A 43 11.54 -3.03 9.35
N SER A 44 11.96 -1.78 9.47
CA SER A 44 11.25 -0.72 10.19
C SER A 44 10.42 0.21 9.28
N ARG A 45 10.46 0.00 7.95
CA ARG A 45 9.91 0.96 6.97
C ARG A 45 8.48 0.65 6.56
N ILE A 46 8.09 -0.62 6.47
CA ILE A 46 6.75 -1.02 6.01
C ILE A 46 6.18 -2.03 6.99
N GLY A 47 4.93 -1.80 7.40
CA GLY A 47 4.13 -2.76 8.16
C GLY A 47 2.82 -3.05 7.46
N VAL A 48 2.42 -4.33 7.46
CA VAL A 48 1.18 -4.79 6.85
C VAL A 48 0.42 -5.69 7.81
N LEU A 49 -0.89 -5.48 7.90
CA LEU A 49 -1.87 -6.39 8.49
C LEU A 49 -2.79 -6.93 7.39
N VAL A 50 -3.10 -8.22 7.44
CA VAL A 50 -4.09 -8.86 6.57
C VAL A 50 -5.04 -9.66 7.44
N GLU A 51 -6.34 -9.48 7.21
CA GLU A 51 -7.38 -10.30 7.80
C GLU A 51 -7.92 -11.27 6.75
N LEU A 52 -7.94 -12.56 7.12
CA LEU A 52 -8.55 -13.62 6.34
C LEU A 52 -9.80 -14.15 7.02
N LYS A 53 -10.76 -14.54 6.19
CA LYS A 53 -11.80 -15.50 6.53
C LYS A 53 -11.34 -16.88 6.04
N GLY A 54 -11.34 -17.88 6.93
CA GLY A 54 -10.73 -19.19 6.64
C GLY A 54 -9.20 -19.14 6.61
N GLY A 55 -8.58 -20.15 6.03
CA GLY A 55 -7.11 -20.27 5.96
C GLY A 55 -6.41 -20.36 7.32
N ASP A 56 -5.12 -20.01 7.34
CA ASP A 56 -4.29 -20.02 8.55
C ASP A 56 -3.37 -18.80 8.64
N ALA A 57 -2.70 -18.64 9.79
CA ALA A 57 -1.84 -17.49 10.05
C ALA A 57 -0.60 -17.44 9.14
N ALA A 58 -0.16 -18.58 8.61
CA ALA A 58 0.98 -18.64 7.69
C ALA A 58 0.59 -18.07 6.32
N LEU A 59 -0.58 -18.45 5.80
CA LEU A 59 -1.16 -17.86 4.60
C LEU A 59 -1.38 -16.36 4.78
N ALA A 60 -1.98 -15.94 5.89
CA ALA A 60 -2.23 -14.52 6.15
C ALA A 60 -0.92 -13.70 6.19
N LYS A 61 0.15 -14.24 6.78
CA LYS A 61 1.48 -13.63 6.76
C LYS A 61 2.07 -13.56 5.35
N ASP A 62 1.87 -14.59 4.54
CA ASP A 62 2.35 -14.64 3.16
C ASP A 62 1.64 -13.64 2.26
N ILE A 63 0.32 -13.48 2.44
CA ILE A 63 -0.44 -12.41 1.78
C ILE A 63 0.01 -11.02 2.29
N ALA A 64 0.28 -10.86 3.59
CA ALA A 64 0.79 -9.59 4.12
C ALA A 64 2.16 -9.22 3.53
N MET A 65 3.02 -10.20 3.31
CA MET A 65 4.29 -10.02 2.61
C MET A 65 4.10 -9.60 1.15
N HIS A 66 3.14 -10.23 0.45
CA HIS A 66 2.79 -9.86 -0.92
C HIS A 66 2.30 -8.40 -0.99
N VAL A 67 1.33 -8.03 -0.16
CA VAL A 67 0.81 -6.65 -0.06
C VAL A 67 1.92 -5.63 0.23
N ALA A 68 2.90 -5.99 1.06
CA ALA A 68 4.04 -5.11 1.36
C ALA A 68 4.85 -4.77 0.10
N ALA A 69 5.02 -5.75 -0.80
CA ALA A 69 5.81 -5.66 -2.02
C ALA A 69 5.05 -5.03 -3.19
N THR A 70 3.78 -5.41 -3.41
CA THR A 70 3.01 -5.03 -4.61
C THR A 70 2.14 -3.80 -4.43
N LYS A 71 1.87 -3.38 -3.19
CA LYS A 71 1.05 -2.21 -2.84
C LYS A 71 -0.32 -2.17 -3.55
N PRO A 72 -1.13 -3.24 -3.51
CA PRO A 72 -2.50 -3.19 -4.04
C PRO A 72 -3.29 -2.09 -3.31
N GLU A 73 -4.21 -1.45 -4.03
CA GLU A 73 -5.10 -0.43 -3.49
C GLU A 73 -6.39 -1.05 -2.93
N CYS A 74 -6.87 -2.13 -3.56
CA CYS A 74 -8.12 -2.79 -3.24
C CYS A 74 -7.93 -4.29 -3.08
N VAL A 75 -8.85 -4.98 -2.39
CA VAL A 75 -8.81 -6.44 -2.30
C VAL A 75 -9.19 -7.04 -3.66
N SER A 76 -10.33 -6.62 -4.20
CA SER A 76 -10.92 -7.11 -5.44
C SER A 76 -11.39 -5.99 -6.35
N GLU A 77 -11.76 -6.32 -7.59
CA GLU A 77 -12.31 -5.35 -8.55
C GLU A 77 -13.62 -4.73 -8.06
N ALA A 78 -14.39 -5.45 -7.23
CA ALA A 78 -15.64 -4.96 -6.65
C ALA A 78 -15.43 -3.83 -5.63
N ASP A 79 -14.23 -3.71 -5.06
CA ASP A 79 -13.87 -2.67 -4.09
C ASP A 79 -13.33 -1.41 -4.77
N VAL A 80 -13.08 -1.45 -6.08
CA VAL A 80 -12.53 -0.32 -6.83
C VAL A 80 -13.62 0.73 -7.07
N PRO A 81 -13.40 2.01 -6.70
CA PRO A 81 -14.36 3.07 -6.96
C PRO A 81 -14.67 3.20 -8.46
N ALA A 82 -15.95 3.23 -8.82
CA ALA A 82 -16.37 3.37 -10.22
C ALA A 82 -15.81 4.65 -10.88
N GLU A 83 -15.69 5.73 -10.10
CA GLU A 83 -15.09 6.99 -10.56
C GLU A 83 -13.61 6.83 -10.99
N LEU A 84 -12.85 5.98 -10.30
CA LEU A 84 -11.46 5.69 -10.67
C LEU A 84 -11.40 4.90 -11.99
N ILE A 85 -12.30 3.93 -12.17
CA ILE A 85 -12.39 3.12 -13.39
C ILE A 85 -12.72 4.01 -14.60
N GLU A 86 -13.74 4.87 -14.47
CA GLU A 86 -14.13 5.76 -15.58
C GLU A 86 -13.04 6.79 -15.90
N LYS A 87 -12.39 7.37 -14.88
CA LYS A 87 -11.27 8.28 -15.09
C LYS A 87 -10.11 7.62 -15.84
N GLU A 88 -9.70 6.41 -15.45
CA GLU A 88 -8.64 5.69 -16.17
C GLU A 88 -9.06 5.27 -17.58
N LYS A 89 -10.35 4.96 -17.77
CA LYS A 89 -10.90 4.65 -19.09
C LYS A 89 -10.85 5.85 -20.02
N GLU A 90 -11.16 7.05 -19.54
CA GLU A 90 -11.00 8.30 -20.29
C GLU A 90 -9.53 8.53 -20.69
N ILE A 91 -8.61 8.35 -19.75
CA ILE A 91 -7.16 8.49 -19.99
C ILE A 91 -6.69 7.50 -21.07
N PHE A 92 -7.04 6.21 -20.95
CA PHE A 92 -6.64 5.21 -21.94
C PHE A 92 -7.32 5.41 -23.30
N SER A 93 -8.56 5.92 -23.32
CA SER A 93 -9.26 6.24 -24.57
C SER A 93 -8.60 7.40 -25.30
N ALA A 94 -8.23 8.46 -24.59
CA ALA A 94 -7.49 9.60 -25.15
C ALA A 94 -6.14 9.13 -25.74
N GLN A 95 -5.37 8.34 -24.98
CA GLN A 95 -4.11 7.79 -25.46
C GLN A 95 -4.27 6.85 -26.67
N ALA A 96 -5.37 6.09 -26.74
CA ALA A 96 -5.62 5.18 -27.85
C ALA A 96 -6.11 5.90 -29.11
N ALA A 97 -6.82 7.02 -28.98
CA ALA A 97 -7.26 7.86 -30.10
C ALA A 97 -6.07 8.44 -30.89
N GLU A 98 -4.96 8.74 -30.21
CA GLU A 98 -3.71 9.20 -30.84
C GLU A 98 -3.01 8.13 -31.70
N SER A 99 -3.43 6.86 -31.61
CA SER A 99 -2.77 5.76 -32.32
C SER A 99 -3.12 5.64 -33.81
N GLY A 100 -4.14 6.37 -34.28
CA GLY A 100 -4.59 6.34 -35.68
C GLY A 100 -5.19 5.01 -36.15
N LYS A 101 -5.52 4.10 -35.21
CA LYS A 101 -6.09 2.78 -35.52
C LYS A 101 -7.61 2.84 -35.69
N PRO A 102 -8.24 1.82 -36.32
CA PRO A 102 -9.69 1.75 -36.42
C PRO A 102 -10.39 1.72 -35.05
N PRO A 103 -11.64 2.23 -34.93
CA PRO A 103 -12.38 2.28 -33.67
C PRO A 103 -12.47 0.94 -32.93
N GLU A 104 -12.71 -0.16 -33.64
CA GLU A 104 -12.77 -1.51 -33.04
C GLU A 104 -11.45 -1.95 -32.41
N ILE A 105 -10.32 -1.50 -32.94
CA ILE A 105 -8.99 -1.81 -32.38
C ILE A 105 -8.72 -0.92 -31.17
N ILE A 106 -9.13 0.35 -31.23
CA ILE A 106 -9.05 1.29 -30.10
C ILE A 106 -9.84 0.75 -28.90
N GLU A 107 -11.08 0.30 -29.11
CA GLU A 107 -11.92 -0.25 -28.05
C GLU A 107 -11.28 -1.49 -27.39
N LYS A 108 -10.74 -2.41 -28.21
CA LYS A 108 -10.00 -3.58 -27.69
C LYS A 108 -8.75 -3.18 -26.90
N MET A 109 -8.03 -2.14 -27.35
CA MET A 109 -6.87 -1.61 -26.63
C MET A 109 -7.24 -1.02 -25.27
N VAL A 110 -8.30 -0.20 -25.21
CA VAL A 110 -8.78 0.39 -23.96
C VAL A 110 -9.23 -0.70 -22.99
N THR A 111 -10.03 -1.66 -23.47
CA THR A 111 -10.51 -2.79 -22.65
C THR A 111 -9.35 -3.59 -22.06
N GLY A 112 -8.33 -3.91 -22.88
CA GLY A 112 -7.15 -4.62 -22.41
C GLY A 112 -6.33 -3.84 -21.37
N ARG A 113 -6.24 -2.51 -21.52
CA ARG A 113 -5.54 -1.64 -20.56
C ARG A 113 -6.29 -1.52 -19.24
N ILE A 114 -7.61 -1.39 -19.27
CA ILE A 114 -8.43 -1.42 -18.06
C ILE A 114 -8.30 -2.75 -17.32
N ALA A 115 -8.39 -3.87 -18.04
CA ALA A 115 -8.22 -5.18 -17.42
C ALA A 115 -6.83 -5.37 -16.80
N LYS A 116 -5.78 -4.80 -17.42
CA LYS A 116 -4.44 -4.78 -16.85
C LYS A 116 -4.36 -3.90 -15.60
N PHE A 117 -4.89 -2.68 -15.66
CA PHE A 117 -4.92 -1.74 -14.54
C PHE A 117 -5.60 -2.36 -13.32
N LEU A 118 -6.78 -2.96 -13.49
CA LEU A 118 -7.52 -3.64 -12.42
C LEU A 118 -6.70 -4.76 -11.78
N LYS A 119 -5.97 -5.57 -12.57
CA LYS A 119 -5.07 -6.60 -12.04
C LYS A 119 -3.87 -6.05 -11.29
N GLU A 120 -3.42 -4.84 -11.61
CA GLU A 120 -2.29 -4.19 -10.94
C GLU A 120 -2.73 -3.57 -9.62
N ILE A 121 -3.95 -3.03 -9.52
CA ILE A 121 -4.43 -2.36 -8.29
C ILE A 121 -5.19 -3.26 -7.32
N THR A 122 -5.65 -4.44 -7.75
CA THR A 122 -6.39 -5.38 -6.89
C THR A 122 -5.52 -6.52 -6.41
N LEU A 123 -5.56 -6.81 -5.11
CA LEU A 123 -4.78 -7.88 -4.49
C LEU A 123 -5.05 -9.24 -5.15
N VAL A 124 -6.32 -9.62 -5.29
CA VAL A 124 -6.68 -10.96 -5.82
C VAL A 124 -6.35 -11.13 -7.30
N GLY A 125 -6.24 -10.02 -8.05
CA GLY A 125 -5.85 -10.00 -9.46
C GLY A 125 -4.35 -10.15 -9.71
N GLN A 126 -3.52 -9.93 -8.69
CA GLN A 126 -2.06 -9.94 -8.80
C GLN A 126 -1.49 -11.38 -8.84
N PRO A 127 -0.39 -11.60 -9.59
CA PRO A 127 0.45 -12.79 -9.46
C PRO A 127 1.08 -12.86 -8.06
N PHE A 128 1.07 -14.03 -7.42
CA PHE A 128 1.60 -14.15 -6.07
C PHE A 128 3.13 -14.03 -6.04
N VAL A 129 3.69 -13.23 -5.13
CA VAL A 129 5.13 -12.90 -5.18
C VAL A 129 6.07 -14.08 -4.92
N LYS A 130 5.61 -15.10 -4.19
CA LYS A 130 6.40 -16.32 -3.93
C LYS A 130 6.21 -17.38 -5.01
N ASP A 131 5.14 -17.27 -5.79
CA ASP A 131 4.82 -18.18 -6.89
C ASP A 131 4.03 -17.43 -7.97
N PRO A 132 4.73 -16.75 -8.90
CA PRO A 132 4.09 -15.92 -9.92
C PRO A 132 3.26 -16.70 -10.95
N ASP A 133 3.35 -18.03 -10.96
CA ASP A 133 2.57 -18.90 -11.87
C ASP A 133 1.09 -18.98 -11.45
N GLN A 134 0.75 -18.56 -10.23
CA GLN A 134 -0.61 -18.44 -9.74
C GLN A 134 -0.94 -17.03 -9.24
N THR A 135 -2.21 -16.65 -9.35
CA THR A 135 -2.70 -15.40 -8.76
C THR A 135 -2.99 -15.59 -7.28
N VAL A 136 -3.07 -14.48 -6.54
CA VAL A 136 -3.50 -14.50 -5.14
C VAL A 136 -4.91 -15.10 -4.99
N ALA A 137 -5.83 -14.82 -5.93
CA ALA A 137 -7.15 -15.45 -5.94
C ALA A 137 -7.08 -16.98 -5.94
N LYS A 138 -6.27 -17.56 -6.84
CA LYS A 138 -6.12 -19.03 -6.95
C LYS A 138 -5.49 -19.63 -5.70
N LEU A 139 -4.50 -18.95 -5.13
CA LEU A 139 -3.88 -19.36 -3.88
C LEU A 139 -4.92 -19.42 -2.75
N LEU A 140 -5.70 -18.36 -2.58
CA LEU A 140 -6.74 -18.25 -1.55
C LEU A 140 -7.81 -19.33 -1.72
N GLU A 141 -8.29 -19.54 -2.95
CA GLU A 141 -9.26 -20.59 -3.29
C GLU A 141 -8.74 -21.99 -2.92
N SER A 142 -7.48 -22.31 -3.28
CA SER A 142 -6.86 -23.61 -2.96
C SER A 142 -6.74 -23.89 -1.46
N LYS A 143 -6.83 -22.84 -0.63
CA LYS A 143 -6.75 -22.89 0.83
C LYS A 143 -8.08 -22.65 1.51
N GLY A 144 -9.18 -22.49 0.76
CA GLY A 144 -10.51 -22.19 1.30
C GLY A 144 -10.51 -20.89 2.11
N ALA A 145 -9.79 -19.88 1.64
CA ALA A 145 -9.61 -18.60 2.32
C ALA A 145 -10.08 -17.43 1.45
N GLU A 146 -10.36 -16.30 2.10
CA GLU A 146 -10.72 -15.04 1.47
C GLU A 146 -10.07 -13.91 2.25
N VAL A 147 -9.56 -12.88 1.56
CA VAL A 147 -9.07 -11.66 2.21
C VAL A 147 -10.26 -10.76 2.50
N VAL A 148 -10.47 -10.42 3.77
CA VAL A 148 -11.52 -9.49 4.17
C VAL A 148 -11.04 -8.04 4.03
N ARG A 149 -9.82 -7.78 4.51
CA ARG A 149 -9.17 -6.47 4.42
C ARG A 149 -7.67 -6.59 4.61
N PHE A 150 -6.95 -5.57 4.17
CA PHE A 150 -5.56 -5.36 4.55
C PHE A 150 -5.31 -3.89 4.90
N SER A 151 -4.27 -3.65 5.68
CA SER A 151 -3.76 -2.32 5.98
C SER A 151 -2.26 -2.32 5.76
N ARG A 152 -1.77 -1.36 4.98
CA ARG A 152 -0.33 -1.18 4.71
C ARG A 152 0.07 0.23 5.13
N LEU A 153 1.08 0.32 5.98
CA LEU A 153 1.67 1.59 6.39
C LEU A 153 3.14 1.62 5.98
N GLU A 154 3.53 2.68 5.26
CA GLU A 154 4.93 2.96 4.94
C GLU A 154 5.39 4.25 5.63
N VAL A 155 6.61 4.23 6.18
CA VAL A 155 7.24 5.40 6.80
C VAL A 155 7.40 6.50 5.75
N GLY A 156 6.94 7.71 6.08
CA GLY A 156 7.05 8.88 5.20
C GLY A 156 5.98 8.99 4.12
N GLU A 157 5.06 8.03 3.98
CA GLU A 157 4.02 8.08 2.94
C GLU A 157 3.17 9.35 3.06
N GLY A 158 3.02 10.10 1.97
CA GLY A 158 2.30 11.37 1.93
C GLY A 158 3.00 12.51 2.71
N ILE A 159 4.27 12.37 3.07
CA ILE A 159 5.10 13.48 3.57
C ILE A 159 6.03 13.90 2.45
N GLU A 160 5.97 15.18 2.09
CA GLU A 160 6.93 15.77 1.16
C GLU A 160 8.34 15.70 1.76
N LYS A 161 9.23 14.98 1.09
CA LYS A 161 10.63 14.92 1.49
C LYS A 161 11.30 16.19 1.02
N LYS A 162 11.67 17.07 1.96
CA LYS A 162 12.52 18.22 1.65
C LYS A 162 13.86 17.70 1.13
N GLU A 163 14.25 18.17 -0.04
CA GLU A 163 15.58 17.95 -0.59
C GLU A 163 16.44 19.15 -0.17
N GLU A 164 17.42 18.91 0.69
CA GLU A 164 18.31 19.95 1.19
C GLU A 164 19.65 19.86 0.46
N ASP A 165 20.09 20.98 -0.14
CA ASP A 165 21.41 21.12 -0.73
C ASP A 165 22.39 21.55 0.37
N PHE A 166 23.10 20.56 0.90
CA PHE A 166 24.10 20.75 1.95
C PHE A 166 25.18 21.77 1.56
N VAL A 167 25.56 21.84 0.28
CA VAL A 167 26.58 22.80 -0.18
C VAL A 167 26.02 24.22 -0.14
N ALA A 168 24.78 24.40 -0.62
CA ALA A 168 24.11 25.69 -0.56
C ALA A 168 23.90 26.16 0.88
N GLU A 169 23.53 25.27 1.80
CA GLU A 169 23.36 25.56 3.23
C GLU A 169 24.68 26.02 3.88
N VAL A 170 25.77 25.27 3.66
CA VAL A 170 27.11 25.63 4.18
C VAL A 170 27.57 26.98 3.63
N MET A 171 27.34 27.24 2.34
CA MET A 171 27.72 28.51 1.71
C MET A 171 26.86 29.68 2.20
N ALA A 172 25.58 29.45 2.54
CA ALA A 172 24.72 30.46 3.13
C ALA A 172 25.15 30.83 4.55
N GLN A 173 25.52 29.84 5.38
CA GLN A 173 26.02 30.09 6.74
C GLN A 173 27.38 30.83 6.73
N ALA A 174 28.29 30.48 5.80
CA ALA A 174 29.58 31.13 5.67
C ALA A 174 29.51 32.60 5.17
N LYS A 175 28.44 32.97 4.47
CA LYS A 175 28.19 34.36 3.99
C LYS A 175 27.45 35.23 5.00
N GLY A 176 26.87 34.64 6.05
CA GLY A 176 26.14 35.33 7.12
C GLY A 176 26.98 35.66 8.36
N ALA A 177 28.30 35.44 8.32
CA ALA A 177 29.27 35.73 9.37
C ALA A 177 30.18 36.90 8.99
#